data_AF-A0A085LZV1-F1
#
_entry.id   AF-A0A085LZV1-F1
#
_cell.length_a   1.000
_cell.length_b   1.000
_cell.length_c   1.000
_cell.angle_alpha   90.00
_cell.angle_beta   90.00
_cell.angle_gamma   90.00
#
_symmetry.space_group_name_H-M   'P 1'
#
loop_
_entity.id
_entity.type
_entity.pdbx_description
1 polymer ?
#
loop_
_entity_poly.entity_id
_entity_poly.type
_entity_poly.pdbx_seq_one_letter_code
_entity_poly.pdbx_strand_id
1 'polypeptide(L)'
;MIGILHGVINRALAICDQEYLEEELEHIRRTFKDNGYPVRLINSVIRRTLEGRTRETRPTSGPRLILPCYAGLGEKIKRLGNRLGFKVWFKGNKNLRCFLRNDKEKVPPDRCRGVVYAITCACSASYIGETGNTLAHRYQDHMKALTWYRNAVDRLNGVPSRTQRGRPPTLDPREAMEQATQASAVAQHAAACERPLQAKVLCKERHFMIRKIKEALYIKHNPHINRDQGIAVSESWTNIV
;
A
#
# COMPACT_ATOMS: atom_id res chain seq x y z
N MET A 1 24.89 24.24 5.98
CA MET A 1 25.22 25.66 6.22
C MET A 1 24.44 26.62 5.34
N ILE A 2 24.46 26.48 4.00
CA ILE A 2 23.67 27.33 3.05
C ILE A 2 22.17 27.37 3.38
N GLY A 3 21.62 26.26 3.89
CA GLY A 3 20.20 26.16 4.26
C GLY A 3 19.74 27.12 5.36
N ILE A 4 20.62 27.53 6.28
CA ILE A 4 20.26 28.47 7.35
C ILE A 4 20.07 29.86 6.76
N LEU A 5 21.06 30.35 6.00
CA LEU A 5 20.99 31.64 5.31
C LEU A 5 19.77 31.71 4.37
N HIS A 6 19.55 30.66 3.57
CA HIS A 6 18.38 30.56 2.71
C HIS A 6 17.07 30.58 3.50
N GLY A 7 17.00 29.89 4.65
CA GLY A 7 15.83 29.90 5.52
C GLY A 7 15.53 31.27 6.11
N VAL A 8 16.54 31.96 6.62
CA VAL A 8 16.39 33.31 7.21
C VAL A 8 15.92 34.32 6.17
N ILE A 9 16.52 34.33 4.98
CA ILE A 9 16.13 35.23 3.88
C ILE A 9 14.69 34.95 3.43
N ASN A 10 14.28 33.68 3.33
CA ASN A 10 12.90 33.34 2.95
C ASN A 10 11.86 33.77 3.99
N ARG A 11 12.22 33.74 5.29
CA ARG A 11 11.34 34.25 6.35
C ARG A 11 11.22 35.78 6.28
N ALA A 12 12.33 36.48 6.09
CA ALA A 12 12.32 37.94 5.91
C ALA A 12 11.42 38.33 4.72
N LEU A 13 11.58 37.66 3.58
CA LEU A 13 10.72 37.87 2.40
C LEU A 13 9.25 37.47 2.57
N ALA A 14 8.90 36.72 3.61
CA ALA A 14 7.52 36.26 3.86
C ALA A 14 6.81 37.07 4.94
N ILE A 15 7.55 37.73 5.83
CA ILE A 15 7.02 38.36 7.05
C ILE A 15 7.25 39.87 7.04
N CYS A 16 8.35 40.36 6.45
CA CYS A 16 8.66 41.79 6.45
C CYS A 16 7.84 42.54 5.41
N ASP A 17 7.36 43.72 5.79
CA ASP A 17 6.77 44.69 4.87
C ASP A 17 7.83 45.23 3.90
N GLN A 18 7.37 45.65 2.72
CA GLN A 18 8.25 46.01 1.60
C GLN A 18 9.16 47.20 1.90
N GLU A 19 8.76 48.07 2.84
CA GLU A 19 9.53 49.25 3.27
C GLU A 19 10.74 48.88 4.15
N TYR A 20 10.66 47.81 4.94
CA TYR A 20 11.74 47.39 5.86
C TYR A 20 12.58 46.23 5.33
N LEU A 21 12.21 45.71 4.15
CA LEU A 21 12.83 44.51 3.60
C LEU A 21 14.30 44.72 3.23
N GLU A 22 14.68 45.88 2.69
CA GLU A 22 16.07 46.17 2.36
C GLU A 22 16.95 46.30 3.60
N GLU A 23 16.43 46.94 4.66
CA GLU A 23 17.13 47.09 5.93
C GLU A 23 17.34 45.73 6.62
N GLU A 24 16.32 44.86 6.59
CA GLU A 24 16.41 43.50 7.13
C GLU A 24 17.41 42.65 6.32
N LEU A 25 17.43 42.76 5.00
CA LEU A 25 18.41 42.06 4.16
C LEU A 25 19.84 42.51 4.46
N GLU A 26 20.07 43.80 4.69
CA GLU A 26 21.39 44.30 5.08
C GLU A 26 21.75 43.94 6.53
N HIS A 27 20.78 43.84 7.43
CA HIS A 27 20.97 43.31 8.78
C HIS A 27 21.40 41.83 8.74
N ILE A 28 20.70 41.01 7.95
CA ILE A 28 21.07 39.61 7.69
C ILE A 28 22.48 39.55 7.10
N ARG A 29 22.80 40.41 6.12
CA ARG A 29 24.12 40.43 5.49
C ARG A 29 25.24 40.71 6.49
N ARG A 30 25.05 41.69 7.38
CA ARG A 30 26.00 42.03 8.46
C ARG A 30 26.14 40.89 9.45
N THR A 31 25.05 40.39 10.00
CA THR A 31 25.05 39.30 10.99
C THR A 31 25.77 38.05 10.47
N PHE A 32 25.55 37.64 9.22
CA PHE A 32 26.26 36.49 8.66
C PHE A 32 27.73 36.78 8.34
N LYS A 33 28.07 38.02 7.96
CA LYS A 33 29.47 38.44 7.78
C LYS A 33 30.24 38.39 9.09
N ASP A 34 29.65 38.88 10.17
CA ASP A 34 30.26 38.91 11.51
C ASP A 34 30.43 37.50 12.09
N ASN A 35 29.54 36.58 11.70
CA ASN A 35 29.67 35.15 11.98
C ASN A 35 30.67 34.41 11.05
N GLY A 36 31.48 35.14 10.27
CA GLY A 36 32.57 34.58 9.47
C GLY A 36 32.15 33.95 8.13
N TYR A 37 30.93 34.20 7.64
CA TYR A 37 30.51 33.66 6.36
C TYR A 37 31.11 34.46 5.18
N PRO A 38 31.56 33.79 4.10
CA PRO A 38 32.09 34.48 2.93
C PRO A 38 31.05 35.40 2.27
N VAL A 39 31.38 36.67 2.09
CA VAL A 39 30.48 37.69 1.50
C VAL A 39 29.96 37.27 0.11
N ARG A 40 30.80 36.60 -0.69
CA ARG A 40 30.41 36.05 -2.01
C ARG A 40 29.27 35.04 -1.89
N LEU A 41 29.31 34.18 -0.87
CA LEU A 41 28.26 33.20 -0.63
C LEU A 41 26.96 33.89 -0.19
N ILE A 42 27.07 34.89 0.69
CA ILE A 42 25.91 35.64 1.19
C ILE A 42 25.17 36.33 0.04
N ASN A 43 25.90 37.11 -0.76
CA ASN A 43 25.35 37.84 -1.91
C ASN A 43 24.76 36.87 -2.95
N SER A 44 25.43 35.74 -3.20
CA SER A 44 24.93 34.74 -4.15
C SER A 44 23.62 34.10 -3.69
N VAL A 45 23.42 33.90 -2.38
CA VAL A 45 22.19 33.29 -1.85
C VAL A 45 21.05 34.31 -1.82
N ILE A 46 21.32 35.56 -1.42
CA ILE A 46 20.32 36.65 -1.48
C ILE A 46 19.81 36.81 -2.90
N ARG A 47 20.73 36.98 -3.87
CA ARG A 47 20.40 37.16 -5.29
C ARG A 47 19.56 35.98 -5.83
N ARG A 48 19.98 34.75 -5.56
CA ARG A 48 19.27 33.54 -6.05
C ARG A 48 17.89 33.37 -5.45
N THR A 49 17.69 33.81 -4.20
CA THR A 49 16.38 33.74 -3.52
C THR A 49 15.42 34.79 -4.08
N LEU A 50 15.91 36.01 -4.33
CA LEU A 50 15.12 37.09 -4.95
C LEU A 50 14.73 36.74 -6.39
N GLU A 51 15.69 36.29 -7.22
CA GLU A 51 15.44 35.85 -8.60
C GLU A 51 14.57 34.57 -8.67
N GLY A 52 14.61 33.73 -7.64
CA GLY A 52 13.89 32.47 -7.56
C GLY A 52 12.38 32.62 -7.43
N ARG A 53 11.88 33.71 -6.82
CA ARG A 53 10.44 34.03 -6.74
C ARG A 53 9.86 34.51 -8.07
N THR A 54 10.67 35.15 -8.92
CA THR A 54 10.23 35.66 -10.23
C THR A 54 10.06 34.54 -11.27
N ARG A 55 10.68 33.37 -11.02
CA ARG A 55 10.38 32.17 -11.78
C ARG A 55 9.06 31.60 -11.30
N GLU A 56 7.97 32.04 -11.92
CA GLU A 56 6.75 31.25 -11.96
C GLU A 56 7.13 29.80 -12.25
N THR A 57 6.92 28.92 -11.28
CA THR A 57 6.95 27.49 -11.52
C THR A 57 5.77 27.21 -12.42
N ARG A 58 5.97 27.31 -13.74
CA ARG A 58 5.00 26.85 -14.73
C ARG A 58 4.53 25.47 -14.26
N PRO A 59 3.23 25.27 -13.99
CA PRO A 59 2.73 23.95 -13.67
C PRO A 59 3.02 23.10 -14.91
N THR A 60 4.03 22.25 -14.81
CA THR A 60 4.36 21.31 -15.88
C THR A 60 3.20 20.33 -15.94
N SER A 61 2.24 20.63 -16.81
CA SER A 61 1.13 19.78 -17.22
C SER A 61 1.71 18.59 -17.97
N GLY A 62 2.18 17.60 -17.21
CA GLY A 62 2.82 16.42 -17.77
C GLY A 62 2.72 15.24 -16.80
N PRO A 63 2.68 14.01 -17.32
CA PRO A 63 2.58 12.82 -16.49
C PRO A 63 3.76 12.73 -15.52
N ARG A 64 3.51 12.17 -14.34
CA ARG A 64 4.53 11.97 -13.30
C ARG A 64 4.86 10.49 -13.19
N LEU A 65 6.11 10.14 -13.41
CA LEU A 65 6.63 8.79 -13.28
C LEU A 65 7.38 8.67 -11.94
N ILE A 66 7.02 7.69 -11.12
CA ILE A 66 7.71 7.39 -9.86
C ILE A 66 8.46 6.07 -10.03
N LEU A 67 9.79 6.10 -9.90
CA LEU A 67 10.65 4.91 -10.02
C LEU A 67 11.61 4.79 -8.83
N PRO A 68 12.06 3.57 -8.47
CA PRO A 68 13.19 3.41 -7.57
C PRO A 68 14.45 4.09 -8.13
N CYS A 69 15.27 4.67 -7.25
CA CYS A 69 16.53 5.28 -7.67
C CYS A 69 17.57 4.18 -7.95
N TYR A 70 17.79 3.89 -9.23
CA TYR A 70 18.90 3.05 -9.68
C TYR A 70 20.01 3.94 -10.25
N ALA A 71 21.20 3.87 -9.66
CA ALA A 71 22.33 4.69 -10.07
C ALA A 71 22.64 4.49 -11.56
N GLY A 72 22.80 5.58 -12.30
CA GLY A 72 23.12 5.60 -13.73
C GLY A 72 21.90 5.47 -14.64
N LEU A 73 20.91 4.64 -14.29
CA LEU A 73 19.68 4.48 -15.08
C LEU A 73 18.65 5.56 -14.74
N GLY A 74 18.46 5.84 -13.45
CA GLY A 74 17.48 6.83 -12.99
C GLY A 74 17.74 8.21 -13.57
N GLU A 75 18.99 8.67 -13.56
CA GLU A 75 19.39 9.97 -14.08
C GLU A 75 19.21 10.07 -15.60
N LYS A 76 19.42 8.97 -16.34
CA LYS A 76 19.13 8.91 -17.78
C LYS A 76 17.64 9.04 -18.04
N ILE A 77 16.80 8.30 -17.30
CA ILE A 77 15.33 8.37 -17.41
C ILE A 77 14.83 9.76 -17.03
N LYS A 78 15.38 10.38 -15.98
CA LYS A 78 15.03 11.75 -15.57
C LYS A 78 15.40 12.78 -16.63
N ARG A 79 16.57 12.65 -17.27
CA ARG A 79 16.96 13.50 -18.41
C ARG A 79 16.02 13.33 -19.60
N LEU A 80 15.65 12.09 -19.91
CA LEU A 80 14.68 11.78 -20.97
C LEU A 80 13.31 12.39 -20.67
N GLY A 81 12.82 12.25 -19.44
CA GLY A 81 11.56 12.84 -18.99
C GLY A 81 11.53 14.36 -19.15
N ASN A 82 12.60 15.06 -18.75
CA ASN A 82 12.69 16.50 -18.94
C ASN A 82 12.63 16.93 -20.42
N ARG A 83 13.17 16.11 -21.35
CA ARG A 83 13.10 16.37 -22.79
C ARG A 83 11.72 16.07 -23.38
N LEU A 84 11.06 15.01 -22.91
CA LEU A 84 9.77 14.52 -23.41
C LEU A 84 8.55 15.12 -22.66
N GLY A 85 8.77 16.04 -21.72
CA GLY A 85 7.69 16.75 -21.02
C GLY A 85 7.04 15.98 -19.86
N PHE A 86 7.68 14.94 -19.32
CA PHE A 86 7.18 14.22 -18.13
C PHE A 86 8.16 14.28 -16.96
N LYS A 87 7.62 14.32 -15.73
CA LYS A 87 8.46 14.44 -14.53
C LYS A 87 8.77 13.09 -13.92
N VAL A 88 10.05 12.85 -13.66
CA VAL A 88 10.53 11.64 -12.99
C VAL A 88 10.87 11.95 -11.53
N TRP A 89 10.22 11.23 -10.63
CA TRP A 89 10.47 11.25 -9.19
C TRP A 89 11.07 9.93 -8.76
N PHE A 90 12.09 10.00 -7.91
CA PHE A 90 12.67 8.79 -7.35
C PHE A 90 12.03 8.47 -6.00
N LYS A 91 11.52 7.24 -5.87
CA LYS A 91 11.13 6.70 -4.58
C LYS A 91 12.41 6.27 -3.85
N GLY A 92 12.66 6.89 -2.70
CA GLY A 92 13.78 6.53 -1.84
C GLY A 92 13.62 5.11 -1.30
N ASN A 93 14.75 4.44 -1.07
CA ASN A 93 14.78 3.20 -0.31
C ASN A 93 14.35 3.44 1.15
N LYS A 94 14.12 2.35 1.89
CA LYS A 94 13.88 2.44 3.33
C LYS A 94 15.01 3.26 3.96
N ASN A 95 14.64 4.23 4.80
CA ASN A 95 15.62 5.07 5.49
C ASN A 95 16.48 4.23 6.46
N LEU A 96 17.70 4.68 6.74
CA LEU A 96 18.59 4.07 7.75
C LEU A 96 17.87 3.86 9.09
N ARG A 97 16.97 4.79 9.45
CA ARG A 97 16.12 4.68 10.65
C ARG A 97 15.29 3.38 10.66
N CYS A 98 14.75 2.92 9.53
CA CYS A 98 14.03 1.65 9.44
C CYS A 98 14.92 0.42 9.65
N PHE A 99 16.23 0.53 9.46
CA PHE A 99 17.18 -0.56 9.71
C PHE A 99 17.73 -0.51 11.14
N LEU A 100 18.08 0.67 11.61
CA LEU A 100 18.76 0.89 12.88
C LEU A 100 17.80 0.91 14.09
N ARG A 101 16.52 1.28 13.89
CA ARG A 101 15.53 1.26 14.95
C ARG A 101 14.64 0.01 14.86
N ASN A 102 14.76 -0.86 15.85
CA ASN A 102 13.80 -1.91 16.20
C ASN A 102 12.96 -1.50 17.42
N ASP A 103 12.69 -0.20 17.60
CA ASP A 103 11.92 0.33 18.75
C ASP A 103 10.46 -0.14 18.78
N LYS A 104 9.96 -0.67 17.66
CA LYS A 104 8.62 -1.27 17.56
C LYS A 104 8.72 -2.79 17.58
N GLU A 105 7.96 -3.40 18.49
CA GLU A 105 7.77 -4.85 18.52
C GLU A 105 7.28 -5.35 17.16
N LYS A 106 8.01 -6.31 16.59
CA LYS A 106 7.64 -6.92 15.31
C LYS A 106 6.50 -7.88 15.57
N VAL A 107 5.30 -7.51 15.12
CA VAL A 107 4.14 -8.40 15.13
C VAL A 107 4.52 -9.71 14.41
N PRO A 108 4.35 -10.87 15.05
CA PRO A 108 4.70 -12.13 14.43
C PRO A 108 3.84 -12.37 13.17
N PRO A 109 4.34 -13.17 12.21
CA PRO A 109 3.74 -13.30 10.88
C PRO A 109 2.27 -13.76 10.90
N ASP A 110 1.92 -14.59 11.88
CA ASP A 110 0.59 -15.15 12.15
C ASP A 110 -0.44 -14.08 12.57
N ARG A 111 0.00 -13.01 13.24
CA ARG A 111 -0.84 -11.90 13.72
C ARG A 111 -0.83 -10.70 12.78
N CYS A 112 -0.20 -10.80 11.62
CA CYS A 112 -0.14 -9.71 10.66
C CYS A 112 -1.51 -9.44 10.02
N ARG A 113 -1.89 -8.16 10.01
CA ARG A 113 -3.03 -7.62 9.27
C ARG A 113 -2.60 -7.16 7.87
N GLY A 114 -3.54 -7.19 6.92
CA GLY A 114 -3.29 -6.77 5.54
C GLY A 114 -2.40 -7.77 4.83
N VAL A 115 -2.94 -8.94 4.51
CA VAL A 115 -2.22 -10.03 3.86
C VAL A 115 -2.97 -10.54 2.64
N VAL A 116 -2.22 -10.94 1.62
CA VAL A 116 -2.71 -11.84 0.56
C VAL A 116 -2.33 -13.25 0.97
N TYR A 117 -3.28 -14.16 0.94
CA TYR A 117 -3.14 -15.53 1.41
C TYR A 117 -3.65 -16.53 0.37
N ALA A 118 -3.22 -17.77 0.52
CA ALA A 118 -3.76 -18.92 -0.18
C ALA A 118 -4.34 -19.92 0.82
N ILE A 119 -5.45 -20.56 0.45
CA ILE A 119 -5.97 -21.75 1.14
C ILE A 119 -5.86 -22.91 0.14
N THR A 120 -4.96 -23.84 0.44
CA THR A 120 -4.69 -25.00 -0.41
C THR A 120 -5.35 -26.24 0.18
N CYS A 121 -5.97 -27.03 -0.69
CA CYS A 121 -6.53 -28.33 -0.37
C CYS A 121 -5.56 -29.44 -0.77
N ALA A 122 -5.59 -30.59 -0.09
CA ALA A 122 -4.79 -31.75 -0.48
C ALA A 122 -5.19 -32.37 -1.84
N CYS A 123 -6.22 -31.84 -2.53
CA CYS A 123 -6.50 -32.15 -3.94
C CYS A 123 -5.82 -31.19 -4.93
N SER A 124 -4.87 -30.36 -4.48
CA SER A 124 -4.17 -29.33 -5.25
C SER A 124 -5.02 -28.13 -5.68
N ALA A 125 -6.30 -28.08 -5.29
CA ALA A 125 -7.10 -26.87 -5.40
C ALA A 125 -6.56 -25.77 -4.48
N SER A 126 -6.51 -24.54 -4.99
CA SER A 126 -6.02 -23.38 -4.24
C SER A 126 -7.00 -22.22 -4.36
N TYR A 127 -7.36 -21.60 -3.25
CA TYR A 127 -8.10 -20.34 -3.23
C TYR A 127 -7.15 -19.22 -2.84
N ILE A 128 -7.20 -18.10 -3.55
CA ILE A 128 -6.35 -16.92 -3.27
C ILE A 128 -7.25 -15.79 -2.82
N GLY A 129 -6.88 -15.09 -1.75
CA GLY A 129 -7.68 -13.95 -1.30
C GLY A 129 -6.86 -12.93 -0.55
N GLU A 130 -7.43 -11.74 -0.42
CA GLU A 130 -6.92 -10.72 0.50
C GLU A 130 -7.73 -10.64 1.80
N THR A 131 -7.08 -10.20 2.86
CA THR A 131 -7.77 -9.76 4.07
C THR A 131 -7.09 -8.57 4.71
N GLY A 132 -7.89 -7.61 5.16
CA GLY A 132 -7.46 -6.54 6.05
C GLY A 132 -7.24 -7.02 7.50
N ASN A 133 -7.85 -8.14 7.89
CA ASN A 133 -7.73 -8.75 9.21
C ASN A 133 -6.56 -9.76 9.24
N THR A 134 -6.49 -10.58 10.30
CA THR A 134 -5.51 -11.67 10.38
C THR A 134 -5.95 -12.86 9.53
N LEU A 135 -4.99 -13.66 9.05
CA LEU A 135 -5.28 -14.87 8.30
C LEU A 135 -6.13 -15.85 9.12
N ALA A 136 -5.83 -16.00 10.42
CA ALA A 136 -6.60 -16.87 11.31
C ALA A 136 -8.08 -16.48 11.38
N HIS A 137 -8.37 -15.17 11.49
CA HIS A 137 -9.75 -14.68 11.51
C HIS A 137 -10.47 -14.98 10.19
N ARG A 138 -9.82 -14.69 9.06
CA ARG A 138 -10.41 -14.95 7.74
C ARG A 138 -10.62 -16.45 7.48
N TYR A 139 -9.69 -17.29 7.93
CA TYR A 139 -9.83 -18.74 7.86
C TYR A 139 -11.03 -19.23 8.67
N GLN A 140 -11.23 -18.71 9.89
CA GLN A 140 -12.40 -19.01 10.70
C GLN A 140 -13.72 -18.60 10.01
N ASP A 141 -13.75 -17.49 9.28
CA ASP A 141 -14.95 -17.10 8.53
C ASP A 141 -15.28 -18.12 7.43
N HIS A 142 -14.28 -18.62 6.70
CA HIS A 142 -14.48 -19.71 5.74
C HIS A 142 -14.96 -20.99 6.43
N MET A 143 -14.45 -21.33 7.61
CA MET A 143 -14.88 -22.50 8.38
C MET A 143 -16.30 -22.35 8.93
N LYS A 144 -16.71 -21.14 9.34
CA LYS A 144 -18.11 -20.87 9.75
C LYS A 144 -19.07 -21.11 8.59
N ALA A 145 -18.73 -20.69 7.37
CA ALA A 145 -19.53 -20.96 6.19
C ALA A 145 -19.63 -22.48 5.89
N LEU A 146 -18.53 -23.21 6.04
CA LEU A 146 -18.53 -24.68 5.89
C LEU A 146 -19.36 -25.38 6.98
N THR A 147 -19.24 -24.95 8.25
CA THR A 147 -20.05 -25.46 9.35
C THR A 147 -21.53 -25.16 9.14
N TRP A 148 -21.86 -23.97 8.64
CA TRP A 148 -23.24 -23.62 8.27
C TRP A 148 -23.80 -24.57 7.20
N TYR A 149 -23.02 -24.85 6.15
CA TYR A 149 -23.39 -25.84 5.13
C TYR A 149 -23.62 -27.23 5.74
N ARG A 150 -22.67 -27.73 6.55
CA ARG A 150 -22.77 -29.06 7.20
C ARG A 150 -23.99 -29.16 8.10
N ASN A 151 -24.27 -28.14 8.90
CA ASN A 151 -25.46 -28.10 9.74
C ASN A 151 -26.76 -28.12 8.90
N ALA A 152 -26.78 -27.50 7.73
CA ALA A 152 -27.92 -27.54 6.83
C ALA A 152 -28.09 -28.94 6.19
N VAL A 153 -27.00 -29.61 5.84
CA VAL A 153 -27.00 -31.02 5.39
C VAL A 153 -27.53 -31.95 6.49
N ASP A 154 -27.05 -31.79 7.72
CA ASP A 154 -27.51 -32.58 8.87
C ASP A 154 -29.02 -32.42 9.11
N ARG A 155 -29.54 -31.18 9.01
CA ARG A 155 -30.98 -30.90 9.08
C ARG A 155 -31.77 -31.58 7.98
N LEU A 156 -31.25 -31.58 6.75
CA LEU A 156 -31.88 -32.25 5.61
C LEU A 156 -31.93 -33.77 5.82
N ASN A 157 -30.89 -34.34 6.44
CA ASN A 157 -30.78 -35.76 6.76
C ASN A 157 -31.52 -36.16 8.05
N GLY A 158 -32.21 -35.23 8.72
CA GLY A 158 -32.94 -35.50 9.97
C GLY A 158 -32.04 -35.75 11.20
N VAL A 159 -30.76 -35.39 11.13
CA VAL A 159 -29.82 -35.54 12.25
C VAL A 159 -30.13 -34.47 13.32
N PRO A 160 -30.31 -34.84 14.59
CA PRO A 160 -30.62 -33.90 15.64
C PRO A 160 -29.47 -32.92 15.89
N SER A 161 -29.79 -31.62 15.97
CA SER A 161 -28.82 -30.56 16.24
C SER A 161 -28.10 -30.80 17.58
N ARG A 162 -26.76 -30.75 17.55
CA ARG A 162 -25.90 -30.87 18.75
C ARG A 162 -26.07 -29.71 19.74
N THR A 163 -26.66 -28.60 19.33
CA THR A 163 -26.90 -27.43 20.18
C THR A 163 -28.37 -27.06 20.15
N GLN A 164 -29.06 -27.25 21.27
CA GLN A 164 -30.48 -26.89 21.48
C GLN A 164 -30.70 -25.40 21.83
N ARG A 165 -29.64 -24.58 21.93
CA ARG A 165 -29.77 -23.17 22.34
C ARG A 165 -29.78 -22.24 21.14
N GLY A 166 -30.84 -21.46 21.00
CA GLY A 166 -30.95 -20.36 20.02
C GLY A 166 -32.28 -20.34 19.27
N ARG A 167 -32.45 -19.31 18.42
CA ARG A 167 -33.59 -19.19 17.52
C ARG A 167 -33.55 -20.30 16.48
N PRO A 168 -34.66 -21.04 16.23
CA PRO A 168 -34.72 -22.01 15.15
C PRO A 168 -34.38 -21.34 13.81
N PRO A 169 -33.58 -21.98 12.95
CA PRO A 169 -33.31 -21.45 11.62
C PRO A 169 -34.62 -21.39 10.82
N THR A 170 -34.93 -20.22 10.26
CA THR A 170 -36.14 -20.00 9.44
C THR A 170 -35.98 -20.42 7.99
N LEU A 171 -34.74 -20.50 7.49
CA LEU A 171 -34.44 -20.89 6.11
C LEU A 171 -34.57 -22.41 5.92
N ASP A 172 -35.11 -22.78 4.76
CA ASP A 172 -35.11 -24.16 4.27
C ASP A 172 -33.68 -24.72 4.21
N PRO A 173 -33.44 -26.00 4.56
CA PRO A 173 -32.11 -26.58 4.52
C PRO A 173 -31.41 -26.45 3.16
N ARG A 174 -32.12 -26.60 2.03
CA ARG A 174 -31.52 -26.51 0.69
C ARG A 174 -31.10 -25.08 0.37
N GLU A 175 -31.94 -24.11 0.68
CA GLU A 175 -31.60 -22.68 0.53
C GLU A 175 -30.43 -22.29 1.43
N ALA A 176 -30.40 -22.79 2.67
CA ALA A 176 -29.31 -22.54 3.60
C ALA A 176 -27.98 -23.13 3.08
N MET A 177 -28.00 -24.33 2.48
CA MET A 177 -26.83 -24.92 1.81
C MET A 177 -26.36 -24.03 0.66
N GLU A 178 -27.27 -23.58 -0.19
CA GLU A 178 -26.94 -22.71 -1.32
C GLU A 178 -26.29 -21.39 -0.84
N GLN A 179 -26.90 -20.69 0.11
CA GLN A 179 -26.34 -19.45 0.65
C GLN A 179 -24.97 -19.67 1.31
N ALA A 180 -24.78 -20.78 2.03
CA ALA A 180 -23.50 -21.13 2.63
C ALA A 180 -22.40 -21.34 1.58
N THR A 181 -22.72 -22.05 0.49
CA THR A 181 -21.78 -22.19 -0.63
C THR A 181 -21.51 -20.84 -1.28
N GLN A 182 -22.53 -20.03 -1.58
CA GLN A 182 -22.38 -18.71 -2.20
C GLN A 182 -21.55 -17.73 -1.35
N ALA A 183 -21.56 -17.85 -0.02
CA ALA A 183 -20.77 -17.00 0.86
C ALA A 183 -19.24 -17.22 0.73
N SER A 184 -18.79 -18.40 0.28
CA SER A 184 -17.37 -18.76 0.29
C SER A 184 -17.02 -19.83 -0.76
N ALA A 185 -16.18 -19.48 -1.72
CA ALA A 185 -15.65 -20.44 -2.70
C ALA A 185 -14.88 -21.60 -2.04
N VAL A 186 -14.19 -21.32 -0.93
CA VAL A 186 -13.51 -22.33 -0.10
C VAL A 186 -14.52 -23.30 0.51
N ALA A 187 -15.66 -22.80 1.00
CA ALA A 187 -16.69 -23.63 1.59
C ALA A 187 -17.40 -24.48 0.53
N GLN A 188 -17.68 -23.91 -0.64
CA GLN A 188 -18.21 -24.64 -1.79
C GLN A 188 -17.29 -25.80 -2.19
N HIS A 189 -15.98 -25.57 -2.28
CA HIS A 189 -15.03 -26.63 -2.58
C HIS A 189 -14.95 -27.68 -1.47
N ALA A 190 -14.83 -27.24 -0.21
CA ALA A 190 -14.70 -28.14 0.94
C ALA A 190 -15.97 -28.94 1.25
N ALA A 191 -17.13 -28.49 0.78
CA ALA A 191 -18.37 -29.24 0.81
C ALA A 191 -18.34 -30.46 -0.13
N ALA A 192 -17.65 -30.35 -1.28
CA ALA A 192 -17.48 -31.45 -2.22
C ALA A 192 -16.19 -32.27 -1.98
N CYS A 193 -15.23 -31.70 -1.27
CA CYS A 193 -13.91 -32.28 -1.03
C CYS A 193 -13.60 -32.27 0.47
N GLU A 194 -13.75 -33.42 1.13
CA GLU A 194 -13.52 -33.58 2.58
C GLU A 194 -12.03 -33.67 2.98
N ARG A 195 -11.14 -33.17 2.13
CA ARG A 195 -9.69 -33.20 2.38
C ARG A 195 -9.27 -32.01 3.27
N PRO A 196 -8.16 -32.16 4.02
CA PRO A 196 -7.67 -31.08 4.87
C PRO A 196 -7.29 -29.84 4.05
N LEU A 197 -7.59 -28.68 4.62
CA LEU A 197 -7.25 -27.36 4.09
C LEU A 197 -6.07 -26.78 4.88
N GLN A 198 -5.17 -26.10 4.20
CA GLN A 198 -4.05 -25.39 4.79
C GLN A 198 -4.05 -23.93 4.35
N ALA A 199 -4.00 -23.01 5.31
CA ALA A 199 -3.91 -21.58 5.03
C ALA A 199 -2.45 -21.10 5.10
N LYS A 200 -2.02 -20.33 4.10
CA LYS A 200 -0.65 -19.80 3.99
C LYS A 200 -0.68 -18.33 3.59
N VAL A 201 0.15 -17.51 4.23
CA VAL A 201 0.39 -16.12 3.79
C VAL A 201 1.30 -16.13 2.56
N LEU A 202 0.86 -15.50 1.47
CA LEU A 202 1.67 -15.30 0.27
C LEU A 202 2.50 -14.03 0.38
N CYS A 203 1.86 -12.91 0.76
CA CYS A 203 2.56 -11.65 0.96
C CYS A 203 1.83 -10.72 1.93
N LYS A 204 2.57 -9.74 2.48
CA LYS A 204 2.03 -8.70 3.35
C LYS A 204 1.92 -7.38 2.61
N GLU A 205 0.74 -6.77 2.65
CA GLU A 205 0.48 -5.45 2.07
C GLU A 205 -0.59 -4.72 2.87
N ARG A 206 -0.20 -3.66 3.59
CA ARG A 206 -1.14 -2.90 4.42
C ARG A 206 -2.04 -2.01 3.57
N HIS A 207 -1.56 -1.53 2.43
CA HIS A 207 -2.32 -0.61 1.60
C HIS A 207 -3.40 -1.39 0.82
N PHE A 208 -4.67 -1.11 1.09
CA PHE A 208 -5.82 -1.83 0.52
C PHE A 208 -5.74 -1.98 -1.01
N MET A 209 -5.57 -0.87 -1.73
CA MET A 209 -5.54 -0.90 -3.20
C MET A 209 -4.38 -1.73 -3.77
N ILE A 210 -3.19 -1.62 -3.19
CA ILE A 210 -2.02 -2.41 -3.61
C ILE A 210 -2.26 -3.89 -3.30
N ARG A 211 -2.94 -4.19 -2.20
CA ARG A 211 -3.30 -5.55 -1.82
C ARG A 211 -4.30 -6.17 -2.80
N LYS A 212 -5.31 -5.42 -3.26
CA LYS A 212 -6.23 -5.87 -4.33
C LYS A 212 -5.50 -6.16 -5.64
N ILE A 213 -4.54 -5.31 -6.02
CA ILE A 213 -3.72 -5.54 -7.21
C ILE A 213 -2.88 -6.82 -7.05
N LYS A 214 -2.23 -6.98 -5.90
CA LYS A 214 -1.44 -8.19 -5.60
C LYS A 214 -2.31 -9.45 -5.62
N GLU A 215 -3.49 -9.42 -5.02
CA GLU A 215 -4.47 -10.52 -5.07
C GLU A 215 -4.79 -10.90 -6.51
N ALA A 216 -5.17 -9.94 -7.36
CA ALA A 216 -5.48 -10.20 -8.77
C ALA A 216 -4.29 -10.79 -9.53
N LEU A 217 -3.07 -10.30 -9.28
CA LEU A 217 -1.86 -10.86 -9.88
C LEU A 217 -1.61 -12.30 -9.42
N TYR A 218 -1.79 -12.61 -8.14
CA TYR A 218 -1.66 -13.99 -7.65
C TYR A 218 -2.72 -14.91 -8.27
N ILE A 219 -3.98 -14.47 -8.34
CA ILE A 219 -5.06 -15.21 -9.01
C ILE A 219 -4.65 -15.50 -10.46
N LYS A 220 -4.26 -14.48 -11.22
CA LYS A 220 -3.94 -14.63 -12.65
C LYS A 220 -2.80 -15.62 -12.94
N HIS A 221 -1.76 -15.67 -12.10
CA HIS A 221 -0.55 -16.47 -12.36
C HIS A 221 -0.54 -17.83 -11.64
N ASN A 222 -1.58 -18.18 -10.89
CA ASN A 222 -1.64 -19.45 -10.16
C ASN A 222 -2.97 -20.17 -10.45
N PRO A 223 -2.97 -21.52 -10.55
CA PRO A 223 -4.22 -22.27 -10.59
C PRO A 223 -5.09 -21.95 -9.37
N HIS A 224 -6.36 -21.65 -9.59
CA HIS A 224 -7.25 -21.21 -8.51
C HIS A 224 -8.68 -21.72 -8.64
N ILE A 225 -9.38 -21.76 -7.50
CA ILE A 225 -10.83 -22.04 -7.42
C ILE A 225 -11.67 -20.78 -7.18
N ASN A 226 -11.05 -19.59 -7.25
CA ASN A 226 -11.76 -18.32 -7.16
C ASN A 226 -12.87 -18.20 -8.21
N ARG A 227 -13.98 -17.55 -7.84
CA ARG A 227 -15.09 -17.26 -8.77
C ARG A 227 -14.85 -16.03 -9.63
N ASP A 228 -14.07 -15.09 -9.10
CA ASP A 228 -13.67 -13.87 -9.79
C ASP A 228 -12.15 -13.87 -10.07
N GLN A 229 -11.74 -12.97 -10.96
CA GLN A 229 -10.35 -12.76 -11.36
C GLN A 229 -9.66 -11.62 -10.58
N GLY A 230 -10.24 -11.19 -9.46
CA GLY A 230 -9.82 -10.00 -8.72
C GLY A 230 -10.10 -8.69 -9.44
N ILE A 231 -9.38 -7.63 -9.05
CA ILE A 231 -9.48 -6.31 -9.69
C ILE A 231 -8.84 -6.34 -11.09
N ALA A 232 -9.42 -5.62 -12.05
CA ALA A 232 -8.81 -5.47 -13.37
C ALA A 232 -7.43 -4.82 -13.25
N VAL A 233 -6.41 -5.52 -13.73
CA VAL A 233 -5.03 -5.02 -13.83
C VAL A 233 -4.69 -4.85 -15.31
N SER A 234 -4.13 -3.69 -15.67
CA SER A 234 -3.70 -3.42 -17.04
C SER A 234 -2.72 -4.50 -17.55
N GLU A 235 -2.89 -4.91 -18.81
CA GLU A 235 -2.04 -5.91 -19.47
C GLU A 235 -0.55 -5.53 -19.45
N SER A 236 -0.20 -4.25 -19.34
CA SER A 236 1.20 -3.84 -19.21
C SER A 236 1.89 -4.43 -17.97
N TRP A 237 1.13 -4.84 -16.95
CA TRP A 237 1.65 -5.48 -15.73
C TRP A 237 1.68 -7.01 -15.80
N THR A 238 1.08 -7.63 -16.81
CA THR A 238 0.91 -9.10 -16.83
C THR A 238 2.16 -9.83 -17.25
N ASN A 239 3.11 -9.16 -17.90
CA ASN A 239 4.38 -9.74 -18.34
C ASN A 239 5.55 -9.44 -17.39
N ILE A 240 5.28 -8.79 -16.25
CA ILE A 240 6.30 -8.35 -15.29
C ILE A 240 6.44 -9.33 -14.11
N VAL A 241 5.48 -10.24 -13.92
CA VAL A 241 5.43 -11.18 -12.78
C VAL A 241 5.88 -12.57 -13.19
#